data_AF-A0A1Q2YKN1-F1
#
_entry.id   AF-A0A1Q2YKN1-F1
#
_cell.length_a   1.000
_cell.length_b   1.000
_cell.length_c   1.000
_cell.angle_alpha   90.00
_cell.angle_beta   90.00
_cell.angle_gamma   90.00
#
_symmetry.space_group_name_H-M   'P 1'
#
loop_
_entity.id
_entity.type
_entity.pdbx_description
1 polymer ?
#
loop_
_entity_poly.entity_id
_entity_poly.type
_entity_poly.pdbx_seq_one_letter_code
_entity_poly.pdbx_strand_id
1 'polypeptide(L)'
;MRVSLLSALLLAAPIVAAGDLLQTSVVGCNFDAISSNPGFDGKFYQFSDMATSLVSDPNFYAQGYQSGSVIGVASDISEINFSIPGGVQNINGVSVNSSNFAIEYTGYFKGMYLFQDFSFKLNFY
;
A
#
# COMPACT_ATOMS: atom_id res chain seq x y z
N MET A 1 69.76 13.99 -0.10
CA MET A 1 68.80 14.97 -0.67
C MET A 1 67.44 14.29 -0.71
N ARG A 2 66.48 14.77 0.08
CA ARG A 2 65.14 14.19 0.19
C ARG A 2 64.31 14.56 -1.05
N VAL A 3 63.68 13.57 -1.69
CA VAL A 3 62.58 13.82 -2.62
C VAL A 3 61.45 12.88 -2.22
N SER A 4 60.48 13.45 -1.51
CA SER A 4 59.22 12.81 -1.13
C SER A 4 58.25 13.04 -2.29
N LEU A 5 57.88 12.00 -3.04
CA LEU A 5 56.74 12.07 -3.95
C LEU A 5 55.50 11.49 -3.24
N LEU A 6 54.68 12.39 -2.70
CA LEU A 6 53.25 12.16 -2.56
C LEU A 6 52.65 12.14 -3.97
N SER A 7 51.91 11.10 -4.34
CA SER A 7 50.99 11.17 -5.48
C SER A 7 49.79 10.25 -5.22
N ALA A 8 48.62 10.83 -5.46
CA ALA A 8 47.35 10.50 -4.84
C ALA A 8 46.75 9.16 -5.29
N LEU A 9 46.20 8.42 -4.32
CA LEU A 9 45.34 7.28 -4.57
C LEU A 9 43.96 7.79 -5.00
N LEU A 10 43.65 7.74 -6.30
CA LEU A 10 42.28 7.95 -6.79
C LEU A 10 41.40 6.78 -6.31
N LEU A 11 40.57 7.03 -5.31
CA LEU A 11 39.43 6.16 -4.99
C LEU A 11 38.37 6.32 -6.08
N ALA A 12 38.37 5.43 -7.06
CA ALA A 12 37.21 5.21 -7.91
C ALA A 12 36.14 4.50 -7.08
N ALA A 13 35.17 5.26 -6.58
CA ALA A 13 33.96 4.68 -6.00
C ALA A 13 33.15 4.02 -7.12
N PRO A 14 32.66 2.78 -6.96
CA PRO A 14 31.72 2.22 -7.92
C PRO A 14 30.41 3.01 -7.79
N ILE A 15 30.06 3.73 -8.86
CA ILE A 15 28.69 4.22 -9.04
C ILE A 15 27.84 2.98 -9.24
N VAL A 16 27.20 2.50 -8.17
CA VAL A 16 26.10 1.56 -8.31
C VAL A 16 24.98 2.34 -8.98
N ALA A 17 24.85 2.18 -10.30
CA ALA A 17 23.62 2.50 -10.97
C ALA A 17 22.55 1.62 -10.33
N ALA A 18 21.68 2.23 -9.53
CA ALA A 18 20.41 1.62 -9.13
C ALA A 18 19.57 1.51 -10.41
N GLY A 19 19.80 0.44 -11.17
CA GLY A 19 18.90 0.04 -12.23
C GLY A 19 17.61 -0.40 -11.54
N ASP A 20 16.55 0.37 -11.73
CA ASP A 20 15.19 -0.05 -11.44
C ASP A 20 15.02 -1.48 -11.97
N LEU A 21 14.80 -2.42 -11.05
CA LEU A 21 14.31 -3.74 -11.40
C LEU A 21 12.90 -3.53 -11.94
N LEU A 22 12.79 -3.37 -13.26
CA LEU A 22 11.52 -3.49 -13.97
C LEU A 22 10.94 -4.84 -13.56
N GLN A 23 9.85 -4.82 -12.79
CA GLN A 23 9.16 -6.01 -12.34
C GLN A 23 8.52 -6.66 -13.57
N THR A 24 9.24 -7.56 -14.24
CA THR A 24 8.86 -8.12 -15.55
C THR A 24 7.74 -9.17 -15.48
N SER A 25 7.24 -9.48 -14.28
CA SER A 25 6.19 -10.47 -14.09
C SER A 25 5.35 -10.13 -12.87
N VAL A 26 4.03 -10.08 -13.06
CA VAL A 26 3.05 -10.08 -11.98
C VAL A 26 2.91 -11.52 -11.48
N VAL A 27 3.17 -11.76 -10.20
CA VAL A 27 3.01 -13.10 -9.60
C VAL A 27 1.52 -13.38 -9.41
N GLY A 28 0.99 -14.32 -10.19
CA GLY A 28 -0.36 -14.86 -9.99
C GLY A 28 -0.39 -15.97 -8.93
N CYS A 29 -1.56 -16.17 -8.32
CA CYS A 29 -1.82 -17.30 -7.42
C CYS A 29 -2.66 -18.37 -8.16
N ASN A 30 -2.50 -19.66 -7.82
CA ASN A 30 -3.38 -20.70 -8.34
C ASN A 30 -4.79 -20.55 -7.73
N PHE A 31 -5.83 -20.49 -8.58
CA PHE A 31 -7.22 -20.22 -8.18
C PHE A 31 -7.90 -21.39 -7.47
N ASP A 32 -7.39 -22.63 -7.60
CA ASP A 32 -7.96 -23.81 -6.92
C ASP A 32 -7.90 -23.71 -5.39
N ALA A 33 -7.08 -22.80 -4.85
CA ALA A 33 -6.91 -22.54 -3.42
C ALA A 33 -7.62 -21.26 -2.94
N ILE A 34 -8.38 -20.56 -3.80
CA ILE A 34 -8.97 -19.26 -3.51
C ILE A 34 -10.47 -19.40 -3.28
N SER A 35 -10.98 -18.74 -2.23
CA SER A 35 -12.42 -18.63 -1.95
C SER A 35 -13.18 -18.11 -3.18
N SER A 36 -14.32 -18.72 -3.48
CA SER A 36 -15.17 -18.31 -4.62
C SER A 36 -16.14 -17.16 -4.28
N ASN A 37 -16.13 -16.69 -3.02
CA ASN A 37 -17.00 -15.59 -2.61
C ASN A 37 -16.52 -14.27 -3.23
N PRO A 38 -17.39 -13.56 -3.97
CA PRO A 38 -17.03 -12.30 -4.60
C PRO A 38 -16.89 -11.18 -3.57
N GLY A 39 -15.90 -10.31 -3.76
CA GLY A 39 -15.69 -9.10 -2.95
C GLY A 39 -14.35 -9.09 -2.22
N PHE A 40 -14.07 -7.97 -1.57
CA PHE A 40 -12.90 -7.79 -0.71
C PHE A 40 -13.28 -8.03 0.76
N ASP A 41 -12.30 -8.48 1.53
CA ASP A 41 -12.32 -8.39 2.99
C ASP A 41 -11.71 -7.05 3.40
N GLY A 42 -12.46 -6.28 4.21
CA GLY A 42 -12.05 -4.99 4.74
C GLY A 42 -11.76 -5.07 6.23
N LYS A 43 -10.60 -4.57 6.65
CA LYS A 43 -10.24 -4.41 8.06
C LYS A 43 -10.01 -2.93 8.37
N PHE A 44 -10.68 -2.46 9.42
CA PHE A 44 -10.78 -1.03 9.73
C PHE A 44 -9.96 -0.70 10.97
N TYR A 45 -9.08 0.29 10.84
CA TYR A 45 -8.19 0.75 11.89
C TYR A 45 -8.50 2.21 12.24
N GLN A 46 -8.62 2.51 13.52
CA GLN A 46 -8.86 3.85 14.05
C GLN A 46 -7.66 4.32 14.86
N PHE A 47 -7.31 5.59 14.71
CA PHE A 47 -6.24 6.23 15.46
C PHE A 47 -6.82 7.32 16.34
N SER A 48 -6.30 7.44 17.58
CA SER A 48 -6.68 8.52 18.49
C SER A 48 -6.18 9.88 18.00
N ASP A 49 -5.02 9.89 17.36
CA ASP A 49 -4.40 11.03 16.72
C ASP A 49 -3.52 10.50 15.57
N MET A 50 -3.50 11.20 14.44
CA MET A 50 -2.65 10.86 13.31
C MET A 50 -1.83 12.10 12.96
N ALA A 51 -0.53 12.03 13.22
CA ALA A 51 0.38 13.09 12.82
C ALA A 51 0.33 13.25 11.30
N THR A 52 0.19 14.49 10.82
CA THR A 52 0.12 14.81 9.38
C THR A 52 1.34 14.32 8.60
N SER A 53 2.48 14.15 9.27
CA SER A 53 3.70 13.57 8.69
C SER A 53 3.52 12.12 8.22
N LEU A 54 2.59 11.36 8.80
CA LEU A 54 2.32 9.96 8.43
C LEU A 54 1.64 9.85 7.06
N VAL A 55 0.91 10.89 6.64
CA VAL A 55 0.20 10.92 5.35
C VAL A 55 1.19 10.82 4.17
N SER A 56 2.44 11.23 4.35
CA SER A 56 3.50 11.15 3.35
C SER A 56 4.51 10.04 3.61
N ASP A 57 4.40 9.27 4.70
CA ASP A 57 5.37 8.24 5.07
C ASP A 57 5.07 6.92 4.36
N PRO A 58 5.93 6.43 3.43
CA PRO A 58 5.72 5.15 2.77
C PRO A 58 5.67 3.96 3.74
N ASN A 59 6.37 4.04 4.87
CA ASN A 59 6.37 2.97 5.87
C ASN A 59 5.02 2.87 6.58
N PHE A 60 4.31 3.99 6.72
CA PHE A 60 2.94 4.00 7.24
C PHE A 60 2.03 3.16 6.36
N TYR A 61 2.05 3.37 5.04
CA TYR A 61 1.22 2.61 4.09
C TYR A 61 1.67 1.16 3.89
N ALA A 62 2.95 0.85 4.11
CA ALA A 62 3.43 -0.52 4.02
C ALA A 62 2.88 -1.39 5.17
N GLN A 63 3.04 -0.94 6.42
CA GLN A 63 2.60 -1.69 7.61
C GLN A 63 2.23 -0.79 8.80
N GLY A 64 2.71 0.46 8.86
CA GLY A 64 2.51 1.32 10.04
C GLY A 64 1.04 1.61 10.38
N TYR A 65 0.13 1.58 9.40
CA TYR A 65 -1.31 1.71 9.63
C TYR A 65 -1.88 0.63 10.57
N GLN A 66 -1.22 -0.54 10.68
CA GLN A 66 -1.68 -1.63 11.53
C GLN A 66 -1.50 -1.34 13.03
N SER A 67 -0.80 -0.26 13.38
CA SER A 67 -0.70 0.22 14.77
C SER A 67 -2.00 0.82 15.32
N GLY A 68 -2.96 1.15 14.44
CA GLY A 68 -4.28 1.63 14.85
C GLY A 68 -5.10 0.55 15.54
N SER A 69 -6.10 0.97 16.33
CA SER A 69 -7.04 0.03 16.96
C SER A 69 -7.99 -0.52 15.92
N VAL A 70 -8.14 -1.85 15.87
CA VAL A 70 -9.13 -2.48 14.98
C VAL A 70 -10.53 -2.17 15.50
N ILE A 71 -11.34 -1.50 14.68
CA ILE A 71 -12.72 -1.09 15.04
C ILE A 71 -13.79 -1.94 14.36
N GLY A 72 -13.42 -2.72 13.35
CA GLY A 72 -14.34 -3.60 12.66
C GLY A 72 -13.71 -4.35 11.51
N VAL A 73 -14.44 -5.36 11.05
CA VAL A 73 -14.17 -6.12 9.84
C VAL A 73 -15.46 -6.19 9.03
N ALA A 74 -15.33 -6.21 7.71
CA ALA A 74 -16.43 -6.43 6.78
C ALA A 74 -15.97 -7.37 5.66
N SER A 75 -16.87 -8.20 5.16
CA SER A 75 -16.64 -9.13 4.05
C SER A 75 -17.54 -8.76 2.86
N ASP A 76 -17.31 -9.41 1.73
CA ASP A 76 -18.15 -9.32 0.53
C ASP A 76 -18.28 -7.87 -0.02
N ILE A 77 -17.22 -7.06 0.17
CA ILE A 77 -17.20 -5.65 -0.24
C ILE A 77 -16.97 -5.58 -1.75
N SER A 78 -18.00 -5.26 -2.52
CA SER A 78 -17.91 -5.10 -3.98
C SER A 78 -17.64 -3.67 -4.42
N GLU A 79 -17.96 -2.68 -3.58
CA GLU A 79 -17.76 -1.25 -3.85
C GLU A 79 -16.79 -0.65 -2.82
N ILE A 80 -15.61 -0.26 -3.29
CA ILE A 80 -14.56 0.34 -2.45
C ILE A 80 -14.46 1.86 -2.61
N ASN A 81 -15.20 2.44 -3.55
CA ASN A 81 -15.24 3.87 -3.79
C ASN A 81 -16.26 4.52 -2.84
N PHE A 82 -15.84 5.53 -2.10
CA PHE A 82 -16.73 6.29 -1.22
C PHE A 82 -16.28 7.74 -1.12
N SER A 83 -17.22 8.61 -0.77
CA SER A 83 -16.98 9.99 -0.33
C SER A 83 -17.74 10.19 0.96
N ILE A 84 -17.04 10.64 2.00
CA ILE A 84 -17.62 10.78 3.33
C ILE A 84 -17.37 12.20 3.84
N PRO A 85 -18.36 12.81 4.51
CA PRO A 85 -18.12 14.06 5.21
C PRO A 85 -17.29 13.83 6.49
N GLY A 86 -16.92 14.92 7.15
CA GLY A 86 -16.31 14.85 8.49
C GLY A 86 -17.23 14.18 9.51
N GLY A 87 -16.65 13.53 10.53
CA GLY A 87 -17.37 12.96 11.67
C GLY A 87 -17.46 11.43 11.65
N VAL A 88 -18.42 10.88 12.39
CA VAL A 88 -18.63 9.43 12.46
C VAL A 88 -19.50 8.98 11.30
N GLN A 89 -19.00 8.04 10.50
CA GLN A 89 -19.59 7.58 9.25
C GLN A 89 -19.67 6.05 9.25
N ASN A 90 -20.69 5.50 8.58
CA ASN A 90 -20.78 4.06 8.37
C ASN A 90 -20.16 3.71 7.01
N ILE A 91 -19.14 2.87 7.01
CA ILE A 91 -18.48 2.36 5.80
C ILE A 91 -18.55 0.84 5.85
N ASN A 92 -19.29 0.24 4.92
CA ASN A 92 -19.48 -1.22 4.84
C ASN A 92 -19.94 -1.86 6.16
N GLY A 93 -20.81 -1.18 6.91
CA GLY A 93 -21.33 -1.67 8.20
C GLY A 93 -20.47 -1.31 9.41
N VAL A 94 -19.27 -0.75 9.22
CA VAL A 94 -18.37 -0.34 10.30
C VAL A 94 -18.52 1.15 10.58
N SER A 95 -18.68 1.50 11.86
CA SER A 95 -18.71 2.90 12.31
C SER A 95 -17.28 3.44 12.45
N VAL A 96 -16.93 4.43 11.64
CA VAL A 96 -15.58 4.98 11.49
C VAL A 96 -15.61 6.48 11.79
N ASN A 97 -14.70 6.98 12.62
CA ASN A 97 -14.46 8.41 12.69
C ASN A 97 -13.54 8.84 11.54
N SER A 98 -14.10 9.61 10.61
CA SER A 98 -13.46 9.97 9.34
C SER A 98 -12.23 10.87 9.47
N SER A 99 -11.96 11.41 10.67
CA SER A 99 -10.78 12.25 10.89
C SER A 99 -9.47 11.49 10.83
N ASN A 100 -9.41 10.25 11.36
CA ASN A 100 -8.14 9.53 11.54
C ASN A 100 -8.34 8.00 11.46
N PHE A 101 -8.48 7.46 10.25
CA PHE A 101 -8.69 6.04 10.04
C PHE A 101 -7.87 5.49 8.86
N ALA A 102 -7.72 4.17 8.82
CA ALA A 102 -7.21 3.44 7.68
C ALA A 102 -8.11 2.22 7.40
N ILE A 103 -8.22 1.86 6.14
CA ILE A 103 -8.91 0.62 5.72
C ILE A 103 -7.93 -0.20 4.90
N GLU A 104 -7.76 -1.45 5.30
CA GLU A 104 -7.04 -2.46 4.54
C GLU A 104 -8.08 -3.30 3.78
N TYR A 105 -8.06 -3.22 2.45
CA TYR A 105 -8.84 -4.11 1.58
C TYR A 105 -7.93 -5.23 1.08
N THR A 106 -8.33 -6.48 1.30
CA THR A 106 -7.62 -7.67 0.82
C THR A 106 -8.56 -8.55 0.00
N GLY A 107 -8.00 -9.20 -1.02
CA GLY A 107 -8.77 -10.05 -1.92
C GLY A 107 -7.96 -10.45 -3.13
N TYR A 108 -8.58 -11.24 -4.00
CA TYR A 108 -7.96 -11.71 -5.23
C TYR A 108 -8.63 -11.09 -6.44
N PHE A 109 -7.83 -10.51 -7.33
CA PHE A 109 -8.30 -10.06 -8.62
C PHE A 109 -8.25 -11.21 -9.64
N LYS A 110 -9.40 -11.56 -10.22
CA LYS A 110 -9.51 -12.60 -11.25
C LYS A 110 -9.65 -11.96 -12.63
N GLY A 111 -8.57 -11.94 -13.40
CA GLY A 111 -8.61 -11.54 -14.81
C GLY A 111 -9.42 -12.56 -15.63
N MET A 112 -10.50 -12.11 -16.28
CA MET A 112 -11.34 -12.99 -17.10
C MET A 112 -10.80 -13.24 -18.51
N TYR A 113 -9.87 -12.41 -18.98
CA TYR A 113 -9.29 -12.48 -20.31
C TYR A 113 -7.77 -12.43 -20.25
N LEU A 114 -7.12 -13.33 -21.00
CA LEU A 114 -5.68 -13.25 -21.25
C LEU A 114 -5.44 -12.02 -22.14
N PHE A 115 -4.38 -11.24 -21.85
CA PHE A 115 -3.93 -10.08 -22.64
C PHE A 115 -4.77 -8.78 -22.55
N GLN A 116 -5.60 -8.60 -21.51
CA GLN A 116 -6.12 -7.27 -21.19
C GLN A 116 -5.23 -6.57 -20.16
N ASP A 117 -4.98 -5.29 -20.42
CA ASP A 117 -4.39 -4.39 -19.43
C ASP A 117 -5.43 -4.04 -18.37
N PHE A 118 -5.16 -4.44 -17.14
CA PHE A 118 -5.96 -4.05 -15.98
C PHE A 118 -5.27 -2.86 -15.29
N SER A 119 -6.02 -1.78 -15.07
CA SER A 119 -5.53 -0.59 -14.38
C SER A 119 -6.40 -0.33 -13.15
N PHE A 120 -5.75 -0.24 -11.99
CA PHE A 120 -6.36 0.27 -10.77
C PHE A 120 -6.06 1.77 -10.67
N LYS A 121 -7.09 2.58 -10.50
CA LYS A 121 -6.97 4.01 -10.29
C LYS A 121 -7.59 4.39 -8.96
N LEU A 122 -6.81 5.03 -8.10
CA LEU A 122 -7.28 5.65 -6.87
C LEU A 122 -7.46 7.13 -7.16
N ASN A 123 -8.71 7.61 -7.09
CA ASN A 123 -9.04 9.02 -7.23
C ASN A 123 -9.38 9.58 -5.85
N PHE A 124 -8.64 10.60 -5.43
CA PHE A 124 -8.93 11.36 -4.22
C PHE A 124 -9.64 12.64 -4.64
N TYR A 125 -10.84 12.89 -4.12
CA TYR A 125 -11.69 14.05 -4.42
C TYR A 125 -11.75 15.02 -3.26
#